data_AF-I7CXY3-F1
#
_entry.id   AF-I7CXY3-F1
#
_cell.length_a   1.000
_cell.length_b   1.000
_cell.length_c   1.000
_cell.angle_alpha   90.00
_cell.angle_beta   90.00
_cell.angle_gamma   90.00
#
_symmetry.space_group_name_H-M   'P 1'
#
loop_
_entity.id
_entity.type
_entity.pdbx_description
1 polymer ?
#
loop_
_entity_poly.entity_id
_entity_poly.type
_entity_poly.pdbx_seq_one_letter_code
_entity_poly.pdbx_strand_id
1 'polypeptide(L)' 'MPKLADDCMEHLEKALQSDDPSEKNFHIRQVIQAYGVDHLPDEIDSQ' A
#
# COMPACT_ATOMS: atom_id res chain seq x y z
N MET A 1 -8.77 -12.54 -9.50
CA MET A 1 -7.85 -11.43 -9.18
C MET A 1 -8.65 -10.45 -8.35
N PRO A 2 -8.32 -10.24 -7.06
CA PRO A 2 -8.94 -9.16 -6.30
C PRO A 2 -8.63 -7.86 -7.04
N LYS A 3 -9.66 -7.10 -7.41
CA LYS A 3 -9.45 -5.77 -7.99
C LYS A 3 -8.83 -4.91 -6.88
N LEU A 4 -7.68 -4.31 -7.18
CA LEU A 4 -7.21 -3.14 -6.46
C LEU A 4 -8.35 -2.13 -6.45
N ALA A 5 -8.72 -1.65 -5.26
CA ALA A 5 -9.61 -0.51 -5.16
C ALA A 5 -9.01 0.60 -6.03
N ASP A 6 -9.82 1.33 -6.78
CA ASP A 6 -9.34 2.29 -7.77
C ASP A 6 -8.33 3.29 -7.16
N ASP A 7 -8.51 3.63 -5.89
CA ASP A 7 -7.58 4.46 -5.11
C ASP A 7 -6.18 3.82 -4.94
N CYS A 8 -6.09 2.51 -4.72
CA CYS A 8 -4.81 1.81 -4.61
C CYS A 8 -4.05 1.82 -5.93
N MET A 9 -4.77 1.67 -7.05
CA MET A 9 -4.15 1.73 -8.37
C MET A 9 -3.61 3.14 -8.64
N GLU A 10 -4.38 4.18 -8.32
CA GLU A 10 -3.93 5.57 -8.46
C GLU A 10 -2.69 5.88 -7.59
N HIS A 11 -2.66 5.43 -6.34
CA HIS A 11 -1.49 5.60 -5.48
C HIS A 11 -0.26 4.87 -6.04
N LEU A 12 -0.41 3.67 -6.60
CA LEU A 12 0.70 2.95 -7.24
C LEU A 12 1.23 3.69 -8.47
N GLU A 13 0.34 4.21 -9.33
CA GLU A 13 0.73 4.99 -10.51
C GLU A 13 1.50 6.26 -10.12
N LYS A 14 1.02 7.01 -9.12
CA LYS A 14 1.70 8.20 -8.59
C LYS A 14 3.07 7.85 -7.98
N ALA A 15 3.18 6.74 -7.25
CA ALA A 15 4.46 6.27 -6.70
C ALA A 15 5.49 5.91 -7.78
N LEU A 16 5.04 5.40 -8.93
CA LEU A 16 5.89 5.09 -10.08
C LEU A 16 6.39 6.35 -10.80
N GLN A 17 5.57 7.39 -10.85
CA GLN A 17 5.89 8.66 -11.51
C GLN A 17 6.70 9.62 -10.62
N SER A 18 6.68 9.44 -9.31
CA SER A 18 7.40 10.28 -8.36
C SER A 18 8.89 9.98 -8.31
N ASP A 19 9.72 10.99 -8.61
CA ASP A 19 11.17 10.98 -8.37
C ASP A 19 11.52 11.31 -6.90
N ASP A 20 10.60 11.93 -6.15
CA ASP A 20 10.81 12.21 -4.72
C ASP A 20 10.61 10.92 -3.89
N PRO A 21 11.62 10.51 -3.09
CA PRO A 21 11.52 9.31 -2.26
C PRO A 21 10.44 9.41 -1.17
N SER A 22 10.17 10.61 -0.65
CA SER A 22 9.23 10.82 0.44
C SER A 22 7.79 10.68 -0.05
N GLU A 23 7.49 11.29 -1.20
CA GLU A 23 6.20 11.17 -1.90
C GLU A 23 5.95 9.73 -2.37
N LYS A 24 6.97 9.08 -2.95
CA LYS A 24 6.88 7.65 -3.30
C LYS A 24 6.56 6.77 -2.09
N ASN A 25 7.25 7.00 -0.97
CA ASN A 25 6.99 6.25 0.27
C ASN A 25 5.60 6.54 0.85
N PHE A 26 5.09 7.76 0.72
CA PHE A 26 3.73 8.11 1.12
C PHE A 26 2.70 7.28 0.34
N HIS A 27 2.80 7.25 -0.99
CA HIS A 27 1.88 6.48 -1.83
C HIS A 27 1.94 4.96 -1.56
N ILE A 28 3.14 4.41 -1.37
CA ILE A 28 3.31 3.00 -1.02
C ILE A 28 2.65 2.68 0.33
N ARG A 29 2.79 3.55 1.34
CA ARG A 29 2.15 3.36 2.65
C ARG A 29 0.62 3.39 2.56
N GLN A 30 0.04 4.24 1.71
CA GLN A 30 -1.42 4.27 1.51
C GLN A 30 -1.92 2.93 0.96
N VAL A 31 -1.22 2.36 -0.01
CA VAL A 31 -1.57 1.04 -0.58
C VAL A 31 -1.42 -0.06 0.46
N ILE A 32 -0.31 -0.08 1.22
CA ILE A 32 -0.09 -1.07 2.30
C ILE A 32 -1.14 -0.93 3.40
N GLN A 33 -1.58 0.28 3.74
CA GLN A 33 -2.62 0.47 4.76
C GLN A 33 -3.99 -0.02 4.25
N ALA A 34 -4.33 0.30 3.00
CA ALA A 34 -5.57 -0.14 2.39
C ALA A 34 -5.66 -1.67 2.18
N TYR A 35 -4.52 -2.34 1.97
CA TYR A 35 -4.47 -3.79 1.74
C TYR A 35 -4.05 -4.62 2.95
N GLY A 36 -3.20 -4.06 3.81
CA GLY A 36 -2.51 -4.78 4.87
C GLY A 36 -3.25 -4.78 6.20
N VAL A 37 -4.08 -3.78 6.50
CA VAL A 37 -4.72 -3.70 7.83
C VAL A 37 -5.92 -4.65 7.97
N ASP A 38 -6.62 -4.98 6.88
CA ASP A 38 -7.72 -5.96 6.89
C ASP A 38 -7.27 -7.42 6.66
N HIS A 39 -6.03 -7.64 6.21
CA HIS A 39 -5.53 -8.96 5.80
C HIS A 39 -4.19 -9.37 6.43
N LEU A 40 -3.71 -8.63 7.43
CA LEU A 40 -2.62 -9.10 8.29
C LEU A 40 -3.19 -10.24 9.16
N PRO A 41 -2.71 -11.50 9.03
CA PRO A 41 -3.01 -12.49 10.04
C PRO A 41 -2.49 -11.95 11.38
N ASP A 42 -3.33 -11.99 12.42
CA ASP A 42 -3.02 -11.57 13.80
C ASP A 42 -1.80 -12.30 14.42
N GLU A 43 -1.15 -13.22 13.69
CA GLU A 43 -0.14 -14.13 14.20
C GLU A 43 1.29 -13.71 13.88
N ILE A 44 1.70 -12.54 14.37
CA ILE A 44 3.12 -12.30 14.69
C ILE A 44 3.26 -12.01 16.19
N ASP A 45 2.58 -12.81 17.02
CA ASP A 45 3.05 -13.11 18.37
C ASP A 45 3.66 -14.52 18.33
N SER A 46 4.89 -14.61 17.82
CA SER A 46 5.74 -15.76 18.12
C SER A 46 6.55 -15.42 19.36
N GLN A 47 6.17 -16.08 20.45
CA GLN A 47 6.83 -16.15 21.75
C GLN A 47 8.35 -16.39 21.66
#